data_AF-A0A0F2GYC3-F1
#
_entry.id   AF-A0A0F2GYC3-F1
#
_cell.length_a   1.000
_cell.length_b   1.000
_cell.length_c   1.000
_cell.angle_alpha   90.00
_cell.angle_beta   90.00
_cell.angle_gamma   90.00
#
_symmetry.space_group_name_H-M   'P 1'
#
loop_
_entity.id
_entity.type
_entity.pdbx_description
1 polymer ?
#
loop_
_entity_poly.entity_id
_entity_poly.type
_entity_poly.pdbx_seq_one_letter_code
_entity_poly.pdbx_strand_id
1 'polypeptide(L)'
;QQRYQQDRSEEWGWVLVALMLRDVSDEAALAAIMDGTRENYRLAQRLTETYFYLGKRHQLEGDIASAISLYKLAISLNVYEYVEHRYSFLELAQIYDQLQQDRLAKLKAAEQQEQQ
;
A
#
# COMPACT_ATOMS: atom_id res chain seq x y z
N GLN A 1 -18.27 -14.66 -11.92
CA GLN A 1 -17.12 -15.24 -11.20
C GLN A 1 -15.99 -15.73 -12.12
N GLN A 2 -16.26 -16.13 -13.38
CA GLN A 2 -15.21 -16.61 -14.31
C GLN A 2 -14.19 -15.55 -14.79
N ARG A 3 -14.58 -14.27 -14.92
CA ARG A 3 -13.64 -13.17 -15.24
C ARG A 3 -12.57 -12.95 -14.16
N TYR A 4 -12.89 -13.21 -12.89
CA TYR A 4 -12.00 -12.96 -11.75
C TYR A 4 -10.82 -13.93 -11.68
N GLN A 5 -10.96 -15.15 -12.20
CA GLN A 5 -9.88 -16.14 -12.18
C GLN A 5 -8.94 -16.06 -13.39
N GLN A 6 -9.36 -15.41 -14.49
CA GLN A 6 -8.55 -15.30 -15.69
C GLN A 6 -7.44 -14.24 -15.60
N ASP A 7 -7.60 -13.22 -14.73
CA ASP A 7 -6.71 -12.05 -14.69
C ASP A 7 -5.53 -12.18 -13.69
N ARG A 8 -5.53 -13.17 -12.78
CA ARG A 8 -4.36 -13.48 -11.93
C ARG A 8 -3.45 -14.50 -12.60
N SER A 9 -2.86 -14.14 -13.73
CA SER A 9 -1.80 -14.97 -14.30
C SER A 9 -0.70 -15.14 -13.26
N GLU A 10 -0.09 -16.33 -13.20
CA GLU A 10 1.05 -16.59 -12.32
C GLU A 10 2.17 -15.57 -12.56
N GLU A 11 2.33 -15.12 -13.81
CA GLU A 11 3.26 -14.07 -14.23
C GLU A 11 3.03 -12.73 -13.50
N TRP A 12 1.77 -12.29 -13.32
CA TRP A 12 1.49 -11.06 -12.58
C TRP A 12 1.83 -11.18 -11.09
N GLY A 13 1.54 -12.33 -10.49
CA GLY A 13 1.92 -12.60 -9.10
C GLY A 13 3.43 -12.46 -8.88
N TRP A 14 4.25 -12.92 -9.83
CA TRP A 14 5.71 -12.78 -9.76
C TRP A 14 6.18 -11.33 -9.84
N VAL A 15 5.48 -10.46 -10.57
CA VAL A 15 5.80 -9.01 -10.59
C VAL A 15 5.63 -8.41 -9.20
N LEU A 16 4.55 -8.75 -8.49
CA LEU A 16 4.32 -8.28 -7.13
C LEU A 16 5.39 -8.81 -6.16
N VAL A 17 5.80 -10.08 -6.32
CA VAL A 17 6.91 -10.66 -5.53
C VAL A 17 8.22 -9.91 -5.78
N ALA A 18 8.60 -9.68 -7.05
CA ALA A 18 9.83 -8.97 -7.41
C ALA A 18 9.84 -7.53 -6.86
N LEU A 19 8.69 -6.85 -6.90
CA LEU A 19 8.50 -5.53 -6.32
C LEU A 19 8.69 -5.54 -4.79
N MET A 20 8.18 -6.56 -4.10
CA MET A 20 8.37 -6.71 -2.66
C MET A 20 9.83 -7.01 -2.28
N LEU A 21 10.59 -7.67 -3.15
CA LEU A 21 12.00 -8.01 -2.93
C LEU A 21 13.00 -6.88 -3.28
N ARG A 22 12.52 -5.75 -3.84
CA ARG A 22 13.36 -4.66 -4.37
C ARG A 22 14.26 -5.08 -5.54
N ASP A 23 13.89 -6.12 -6.26
CA ASP A 23 14.61 -6.51 -7.49
C ASP A 23 14.48 -5.43 -8.59
N VAL A 24 13.47 -4.57 -8.46
CA VAL A 24 13.21 -3.38 -9.30
C VAL A 24 12.92 -2.16 -8.42
N SER A 25 13.24 -0.95 -8.91
CA SER A 25 12.81 0.28 -8.23
C SER A 25 11.31 0.49 -8.39
N ASP A 26 10.71 1.27 -7.50
CA ASP A 26 9.28 1.54 -7.50
C ASP A 26 8.84 2.24 -8.79
N GLU A 27 9.66 3.17 -9.27
CA GLU A 27 9.43 3.89 -10.52
C GLU A 27 9.50 2.94 -11.72
N ALA A 28 10.47 2.03 -11.74
CA ALA A 28 10.62 1.05 -12.80
C ALA A 28 9.44 0.07 -12.82
N ALA A 29 9.00 -0.40 -11.65
CA ALA A 29 7.84 -1.28 -11.54
C ALA A 29 6.55 -0.58 -12.01
N LEU A 30 6.32 0.66 -11.56
CA LEU A 30 5.16 1.45 -11.97
C LEU A 30 5.17 1.73 -13.48
N ALA A 31 6.33 2.08 -14.05
CA ALA A 31 6.47 2.28 -15.49
C ALA A 31 6.14 1.00 -16.28
N ALA A 32 6.64 -0.15 -15.83
CA ALA A 32 6.36 -1.43 -16.48
C ALA A 32 4.86 -1.80 -16.42
N ILE A 33 4.17 -1.50 -15.31
CA ILE A 33 2.73 -1.73 -15.17
C ILE A 33 1.92 -0.84 -16.13
N MET A 34 2.30 0.44 -16.23
CA MET A 34 1.64 1.40 -17.11
C MET A 34 1.84 1.06 -18.59
N ASP A 35 3.03 0.61 -18.98
CA ASP A 35 3.34 0.24 -20.37
C ASP A 35 2.69 -1.11 -20.77
N GLY A 36 2.65 -2.07 -19.85
CA GLY A 36 2.14 -3.41 -20.08
C GLY A 36 0.60 -3.53 -20.12
N THR A 37 -0.15 -2.50 -19.72
CA THR A 37 -1.61 -2.60 -19.52
C THR A 37 -2.39 -1.65 -20.41
N ARG A 38 -3.01 -2.19 -21.47
CA ARG A 38 -3.72 -1.40 -22.49
C ARG A 38 -5.15 -0.98 -22.12
N GLU A 39 -5.77 -1.67 -21.15
CA GLU A 39 -7.15 -1.39 -20.73
C GLU A 39 -7.15 -0.63 -19.41
N ASN A 40 -7.77 0.55 -19.38
CA ASN A 40 -7.83 1.41 -18.18
C ASN A 40 -8.37 0.69 -16.94
N TYR A 41 -9.35 -0.19 -17.12
CA TYR A 41 -9.91 -0.98 -16.02
C TYR A 41 -8.87 -1.94 -15.44
N ARG A 42 -8.16 -2.70 -16.29
CA ARG A 42 -7.07 -3.57 -15.85
C ARG A 42 -5.91 -2.79 -15.24
N LEU A 43 -5.63 -1.60 -15.77
CA LEU A 43 -4.58 -0.74 -15.21
C LEU A 43 -4.95 -0.29 -13.80
N ALA A 44 -6.21 0.12 -13.57
CA ALA A 44 -6.69 0.49 -12.24
C ALA A 44 -6.59 -0.69 -11.26
N GLN A 45 -6.92 -1.91 -11.69
CA GLN A 45 -6.77 -3.12 -10.86
C GLN A 45 -5.31 -3.37 -10.47
N ARG A 46 -4.40 -3.39 -11.45
CA ARG A 46 -2.97 -3.62 -11.20
C ARG A 46 -2.34 -2.54 -10.33
N LEU A 47 -2.69 -1.28 -10.57
CA LEU A 47 -2.22 -0.17 -9.74
C LEU A 47 -2.78 -0.27 -8.31
N THR A 48 -4.01 -0.75 -8.12
CA THR A 48 -4.59 -0.96 -6.78
C THR A 48 -3.79 -1.97 -5.99
N GLU A 49 -3.47 -3.13 -6.59
CA GLU A 49 -2.61 -4.14 -5.95
C GLU A 49 -1.21 -3.59 -5.67
N THR A 50 -0.61 -2.95 -6.67
CA THR A 50 0.76 -2.43 -6.61
C THR A 50 0.91 -1.38 -5.52
N TYR A 51 0.02 -0.40 -5.47
CA TYR A 51 0.07 0.65 -4.44
C TYR A 51 -0.17 0.07 -3.05
N PHE A 52 -1.05 -0.92 -2.89
CA PHE A 52 -1.22 -1.57 -1.59
C PHE A 52 0.05 -2.30 -1.14
N TYR A 53 0.67 -3.09 -2.01
CA TYR A 53 1.87 -3.86 -1.65
C TYR A 53 3.11 -2.97 -1.44
N LEU A 54 3.29 -1.92 -2.26
CA LEU A 54 4.29 -0.89 -1.97
C LEU A 54 4.02 -0.22 -0.62
N GLY A 55 2.76 0.14 -0.34
CA GLY A 55 2.37 0.74 0.93
C GLY A 55 2.75 -0.15 2.12
N LYS A 56 2.50 -1.46 1.98
CA LYS A 56 2.90 -2.47 2.97
C LYS A 56 4.41 -2.53 3.18
N ARG A 57 5.18 -2.56 2.10
CA ARG A 57 6.64 -2.61 2.17
C ARG A 57 7.20 -1.35 2.85
N HIS A 58 6.78 -0.17 2.43
CA HIS A 58 7.20 1.10 3.06
C HIS A 58 6.81 1.17 4.54
N GLN A 59 5.63 0.66 4.91
CA GLN A 59 5.21 0.59 6.32
C GLN A 59 6.13 -0.33 7.13
N LEU A 60 6.49 -1.50 6.60
CA LEU A 60 7.41 -2.44 7.25
C LEU A 60 8.83 -1.86 7.40
N GLU A 61 9.25 -1.02 6.46
CA GLU A 61 10.54 -0.32 6.48
C GLU A 61 10.53 0.94 7.38
N GLY A 62 9.38 1.29 7.96
CA GLY A 62 9.22 2.46 8.83
C GLY A 62 9.00 3.77 8.09
N ASP A 63 8.91 3.76 6.76
CA ASP A 63 8.54 4.92 5.95
C ASP A 63 7.01 5.09 5.91
N ILE A 64 6.48 5.52 7.05
CA ILE A 64 5.03 5.67 7.26
C ILE A 64 4.42 6.73 6.33
N ALA A 65 5.18 7.77 5.95
CA ALA A 65 4.68 8.83 5.08
C ALA A 65 4.40 8.32 3.67
N SER A 66 5.33 7.54 3.10
CA SER A 66 5.13 6.89 1.80
C SER A 66 4.01 5.86 1.87
N ALA A 67 3.98 5.05 2.93
CA ALA A 67 2.91 4.06 3.14
C ALA A 67 1.52 4.69 3.11
N ILE A 68 1.31 5.79 3.84
CA ILE A 68 0.03 6.52 3.84
C ILE A 68 -0.34 6.99 2.43
N SER A 69 0.62 7.55 1.69
CA SER A 69 0.39 8.06 0.34
C SER A 69 -0.03 6.95 -0.62
N LEU A 70 0.66 5.81 -0.54
CA LEU A 70 0.40 4.64 -1.37
C LEU A 70 -0.97 4.00 -1.07
N TYR A 71 -1.34 3.84 0.20
CA TYR A 71 -2.68 3.36 0.55
C TYR A 71 -3.79 4.30 0.06
N LYS A 72 -3.58 5.62 0.13
CA LYS A 72 -4.53 6.60 -0.44
C LYS A 72 -4.65 6.48 -1.96
N LEU A 73 -3.54 6.23 -2.66
CA LEU A 73 -3.56 5.98 -4.11
C LEU A 73 -4.35 4.71 -4.44
N ALA A 74 -4.15 3.61 -3.71
CA ALA A 74 -4.93 2.38 -3.90
C ALA A 74 -6.44 2.61 -3.71
N ILE A 75 -6.82 3.41 -2.72
CA ILE A 75 -8.23 3.81 -2.47
C ILE A 75 -8.78 4.65 -3.62
N SER A 76 -7.99 5.60 -4.15
CA SER A 76 -8.45 6.57 -5.15
C SER A 76 -8.90 5.93 -6.47
N LEU A 77 -8.49 4.69 -6.75
CA LEU A 77 -8.81 3.96 -7.96
C LEU A 77 -10.22 3.34 -7.94
N ASN A 78 -10.91 3.34 -6.78
CA ASN A 78 -12.29 2.86 -6.60
C ASN A 78 -12.52 1.41 -7.11
N VAL A 79 -11.50 0.54 -7.00
CA VAL A 79 -11.58 -0.87 -7.40
C VAL A 79 -12.17 -1.70 -6.25
N TYR A 80 -13.47 -1.57 -6.01
CA TYR A 80 -14.15 -2.10 -4.82
C TYR A 80 -14.12 -3.63 -4.70
N GLU A 81 -14.01 -4.35 -5.82
CA GLU A 81 -13.95 -5.81 -5.83
C GLU A 81 -12.59 -6.39 -5.40
N TYR A 82 -11.57 -5.55 -5.23
CA TYR A 82 -10.24 -5.96 -4.79
C TYR A 82 -10.10 -5.83 -3.28
N VAL A 83 -9.46 -6.82 -2.67
CA VAL A 83 -9.27 -6.85 -1.22
C VAL A 83 -8.30 -5.75 -0.79
N GLU A 84 -7.32 -5.44 -1.63
CA GLU A 84 -6.29 -4.42 -1.46
C GLU A 84 -6.89 -3.02 -1.30
N HIS A 85 -7.94 -2.71 -2.07
CA HIS A 85 -8.70 -1.46 -1.91
C HIS A 85 -9.30 -1.37 -0.51
N ARG A 86 -9.97 -2.44 -0.03
CA ARG A 86 -10.61 -2.46 1.30
C ARG A 86 -9.58 -2.49 2.44
N TYR A 87 -8.52 -3.26 2.28
CA TYR A 87 -7.46 -3.36 3.28
C TYR A 87 -6.65 -2.07 3.39
N SER A 88 -6.49 -1.29 2.32
CA SER A 88 -5.87 0.03 2.40
C SER A 88 -6.52 0.95 3.44
N PHE A 89 -7.85 0.89 3.61
CA PHE A 89 -8.53 1.62 4.69
C PHE A 89 -8.16 1.09 6.08
N LEU A 90 -8.08 -0.23 6.24
CA LEU A 90 -7.70 -0.86 7.51
C LEU A 90 -6.28 -0.48 7.91
N GLU A 91 -5.35 -0.49 6.97
CA GLU A 91 -3.95 -0.11 7.21
C GLU A 91 -3.82 1.35 7.60
N LEU A 92 -4.54 2.25 6.93
CA LEU A 92 -4.57 3.66 7.30
C LEU A 92 -5.15 3.88 8.71
N ALA A 93 -6.19 3.14 9.08
CA ALA A 93 -6.77 3.20 10.42
C ALA A 93 -5.76 2.74 11.48
N GLN A 94 -5.08 1.60 11.25
CA GLN A 94 -4.04 1.09 12.15
C GLN A 94 -2.88 2.06 12.32
N ILE A 95 -2.40 2.67 11.22
CA ILE A 95 -1.35 3.68 11.26
C ILE A 95 -1.81 4.89 12.08
N TYR A 96 -3.03 5.38 11.86
CA TYR A 96 -3.56 6.53 12.57
C TYR A 96 -3.63 6.27 14.08
N ASP A 97 -4.15 5.11 14.48
CA ASP A 97 -4.25 4.71 15.87
C ASP A 97 -2.86 4.63 16.53
N GLN A 98 -1.89 4.01 15.85
CA GLN A 98 -0.51 3.91 16.34
C GLN A 98 0.12 5.29 16.55
N LEU A 99 0.02 6.19 15.56
CA LEU A 99 0.56 7.55 15.64
C LEU A 99 -0.06 8.35 16.79
N GLN A 100 -1.34 8.14 17.06
CA GLN A 100 -2.03 8.79 18.18
C GLN A 100 -1.54 8.25 19.53
N GLN A 101 -1.37 6.93 19.67
CA GLN A 101 -0.83 6.34 20.90
C GLN A 101 0.61 6.82 21.15
N ASP A 102 1.45 6.85 20.13
CA ASP A 102 2.83 7.33 20.23
C ASP A 102 2.90 8.80 20.67
N ARG A 103 1.99 9.64 20.14
CA ARG A 103 1.87 11.04 20.56
C ARG A 103 1.50 11.16 22.03
N LEU A 104 0.49 10.42 22.47
CA LEU A 104 0.03 10.45 23.87
C LEU A 104 1.11 9.94 24.83
N ALA A 105 1.86 8.90 24.44
CA ALA A 105 2.97 8.38 25.23
C ALA A 105 4.09 9.43 25.38
N LYS A 106 4.44 10.14 24.30
CA LYS A 106 5.45 11.22 24.33
C LYS A 106 5.04 12.37 25.25
N LEU A 107 3.78 12.79 25.21
CA LEU A 107 3.26 13.86 26.07
C LEU A 107 3.34 13.47 27.55
N LYS A 108 2.89 12.26 27.91
CA LYS A 108 2.98 11.76 29.30
C LYS A 108 4.43 11.68 29.80
N ALA A 109 5.36 11.24 28.94
CA ALA A 109 6.77 11.16 29.30
C ALA A 109 7.38 12.55 29.57
N ALA A 110 7.01 13.56 28.78
CA ALA A 110 7.45 14.94 29.00
C ALA A 110 6.91 15.51 30.32
N GLU A 111 5.62 15.32 30.62
CA GLU A 111 5.00 15.75 31.89
C GLU A 111 5.69 15.12 33.12
N GLN A 112 6.09 13.86 33.02
CA GLN A 112 6.80 13.17 34.11
C GLN A 112 8.23 13.68 34.31
N GLN A 113 8.90 14.11 33.23
CA GLN A 113 10.23 14.70 33.31
C GLN A 113 10.22 16.11 33.91
N GLU A 114 9.16 16.89 33.67
CA GLU A 114 9.00 18.23 34.25
C GLU A 114 8.65 18.21 35.74
N GLN A 115 8.12 17.09 36.24
CA GLN A 115 7.73 16.91 37.65
C GLN A 115 8.86 16.34 38.53
N GLN A 116 10.00 15.96 37.94
CA GLN A 116 11.20 15.46 38.63
C GLN A 116 12.28 16.54 38.73
#